data_AF-A0A9W9R0H3-F1
#
_entry.id   AF-A0A9W9R0H3-F1
#
_cell.length_a   1.000
_cell.length_b   1.000
_cell.length_c   1.000
_cell.angle_alpha   90.00
_cell.angle_beta   90.00
_cell.angle_gamma   90.00
#
_symmetry.space_group_name_H-M   'P 1'
#
loop_
_entity.id
_entity.type
_entity.pdbx_description
1 polymer ?
#
loop_
_entity_poly.entity_id
_entity_poly.type
_entity_poly.pdbx_seq_one_letter_code
_entity_poly.pdbx_strand_id
1 'polypeptide(L)'
;MRTSAIISLFAVAAVASAIPVKRDDHVEITFIGAADAQFTQSFPSDGSAVSITNPLSISKISSGVNGFQCTFNGIDHSVTTVSGAETVDVGPPQTQLTGSCTPVNDHPARGLAWVTFIGAADAQFSQGFPTDGEWVQITNPLSISHIQSDAAGVTCVFNGIDKSVTTVSGGLVDVGPPQTQISGSCHF
;
A
#
# COMPACT_ATOMS: atom_id res chain seq x y z
N MET A 1 -28.41 -28.12 -71.31
CA MET A 1 -27.48 -27.27 -70.54
C MET A 1 -27.86 -27.36 -69.07
N ARG A 2 -26.99 -27.91 -68.22
CA ARG A 2 -27.04 -27.76 -66.76
C ARG A 2 -25.59 -27.68 -66.27
N THR A 3 -25.18 -26.47 -65.90
CA THR A 3 -23.86 -26.13 -65.37
C THR A 3 -23.92 -26.18 -63.84
N SER A 4 -23.04 -26.96 -63.22
CA SER A 4 -22.77 -26.91 -61.79
C SER A 4 -21.33 -26.44 -61.60
N ALA A 5 -21.15 -25.26 -61.03
CA ALA A 5 -19.85 -24.76 -60.57
C ALA A 5 -19.86 -24.75 -59.04
N ILE A 6 -18.96 -25.51 -58.43
CA ILE A 6 -18.76 -25.55 -56.98
C ILE A 6 -17.64 -24.56 -56.66
N ILE A 7 -17.95 -23.51 -55.91
CA ILE A 7 -17.00 -22.50 -55.43
C ILE A 7 -16.62 -22.87 -53.99
N SER A 8 -15.40 -23.35 -53.80
CA SER A 8 -14.83 -23.64 -52.47
C SER A 8 -14.16 -22.38 -51.92
N LEU A 9 -14.69 -21.84 -50.82
CA LEU A 9 -14.07 -20.76 -50.04
C LEU A 9 -13.08 -21.35 -49.03
N PHE A 10 -11.79 -21.03 -49.18
CA PHE A 10 -10.78 -21.24 -48.13
C PHE A 10 -10.76 -20.04 -47.19
N ALA A 11 -11.14 -20.24 -45.92
CA ALA A 11 -11.00 -19.24 -44.87
C ALA A 11 -9.58 -19.32 -44.27
N VAL A 12 -8.80 -18.24 -44.41
CA VAL A 12 -7.49 -18.12 -43.76
C VAL A 12 -7.72 -17.52 -42.37
N ALA A 13 -7.47 -18.31 -41.31
CA ALA A 13 -7.50 -17.83 -39.94
C ALA A 13 -6.21 -17.04 -39.65
N ALA A 14 -6.32 -15.73 -39.47
CA ALA A 14 -5.23 -14.90 -38.97
C ALA A 14 -5.12 -15.08 -37.44
N VAL A 15 -4.04 -15.68 -36.97
CA VAL A 15 -3.69 -15.69 -35.54
C VAL A 15 -3.06 -14.34 -35.19
N ALA A 16 -3.84 -13.44 -34.61
CA ALA A 16 -3.33 -12.23 -33.99
C ALA A 16 -2.61 -12.63 -32.69
N SER A 17 -1.28 -12.55 -32.68
CA SER A 17 -0.49 -12.63 -31.47
C SER A 17 -0.68 -11.33 -30.67
N ALA A 18 -1.49 -11.39 -29.62
CA ALA A 18 -1.56 -10.31 -28.65
C ALA A 18 -0.26 -10.29 -27.84
N ILE A 19 0.60 -9.30 -28.09
CA ILE A 19 1.72 -8.99 -27.20
C ILE A 19 1.09 -8.44 -25.91
N PRO A 20 1.37 -9.00 -24.73
CA PRO A 20 0.89 -8.42 -23.48
C PRO A 20 1.48 -7.02 -23.36
N VAL A 21 0.62 -6.00 -23.43
CA VAL A 21 0.97 -4.63 -23.05
C VAL A 21 1.24 -4.66 -21.55
N LYS A 22 2.48 -4.40 -21.16
CA LYS A 22 2.82 -4.06 -19.78
C LYS A 22 2.03 -2.79 -19.46
N ARG A 23 0.99 -2.89 -18.62
CA ARG A 23 0.30 -1.69 -18.13
C ARG A 23 1.29 -0.96 -17.24
N ASP A 24 1.72 0.21 -17.65
CA ASP A 24 2.34 1.18 -16.75
C ASP A 24 1.19 1.71 -15.89
N ASP A 25 0.84 0.98 -14.83
CA ASP A 25 -0.15 1.45 -13.87
C ASP A 25 0.48 2.61 -13.07
N HIS A 26 -0.27 3.68 -12.91
CA HIS A 26 0.15 4.89 -12.20
C HIS A 26 -0.80 5.12 -11.02
N VAL A 27 -0.25 5.57 -9.89
CA VAL A 27 -1.00 5.92 -8.69
C VAL A 27 -1.08 7.44 -8.58
N GLU A 28 -2.31 7.97 -8.56
CA GLU A 28 -2.54 9.40 -8.33
C GLU A 28 -2.58 9.68 -6.82
N ILE A 29 -1.75 10.64 -6.40
CA ILE A 29 -1.59 11.03 -5.01
C ILE A 29 -1.95 12.50 -4.87
N THR A 30 -2.76 12.83 -3.86
CA THR A 30 -3.10 14.19 -3.47
C THR A 30 -2.31 14.61 -2.25
N PHE A 31 -1.57 15.72 -2.37
CA PHE A 31 -0.84 16.33 -1.26
C PHE A 31 -1.61 17.55 -0.77
N ILE A 32 -1.84 17.65 0.53
CA ILE A 32 -2.68 18.67 1.16
C ILE A 32 -1.87 19.40 2.22
N GLY A 33 -1.79 20.71 2.10
CA GLY A 33 -1.11 21.61 3.02
C GLY A 33 -2.09 22.49 3.82
N ALA A 34 -1.58 23.58 4.38
CA ALA A 34 -2.38 24.54 5.14
C ALA A 34 -3.45 25.23 4.30
N ALA A 35 -4.55 25.61 4.95
CA ALA A 35 -5.70 26.27 4.34
C ALA A 35 -6.27 25.53 3.10
N ASP A 36 -6.21 24.19 3.13
CA ASP A 36 -6.69 23.29 2.08
C ASP A 36 -6.02 23.50 0.71
N ALA A 37 -4.85 24.13 0.68
CA ALA A 37 -4.01 24.15 -0.51
C ALA A 37 -3.61 22.72 -0.86
N GLN A 38 -3.77 22.32 -2.12
CA GLN A 38 -3.48 20.96 -2.54
C GLN A 38 -2.94 20.90 -3.98
N PHE A 39 -2.21 19.82 -4.27
CA PHE A 39 -1.86 19.43 -5.64
C PHE A 39 -1.90 17.91 -5.78
N THR A 40 -2.07 17.43 -7.00
CA THR A 40 -1.97 16.01 -7.32
C THR A 40 -0.70 15.72 -8.12
N GLN A 41 -0.12 14.55 -7.92
CA GLN A 41 0.98 14.04 -8.72
C GLN A 41 0.80 12.54 -8.94
N SER A 42 1.13 12.11 -10.17
CA SER A 42 1.10 10.71 -10.58
C SER A 42 2.46 10.06 -10.37
N PHE A 43 2.45 8.87 -9.79
CA PHE A 43 3.65 8.06 -9.51
C PHE A 43 3.55 6.73 -10.28
N PRO A 44 4.62 6.29 -10.97
CA PRO A 44 4.68 4.95 -11.52
C PRO A 44 4.50 3.92 -10.41
N SER A 45 3.74 2.87 -10.69
CA SER A 45 3.51 1.80 -9.72
C SER A 45 4.60 0.73 -9.71
N ASP A 46 5.76 0.98 -10.31
CA ASP A 46 6.85 0.00 -10.44
C ASP A 46 7.95 0.14 -9.36
N GLY A 47 7.72 1.04 -8.40
CA GLY A 47 8.67 1.37 -7.33
C GLY A 47 9.70 2.41 -7.69
N SER A 48 9.71 2.92 -8.93
CA SER A 48 10.60 4.02 -9.30
C SER A 48 10.28 5.29 -8.50
N ALA A 49 11.34 5.95 -8.03
CA ALA A 49 11.22 7.20 -7.30
C ALA A 49 11.07 8.39 -8.26
N VAL A 50 10.12 9.26 -7.96
CA VAL A 50 9.84 10.49 -8.71
C VAL A 50 10.06 11.69 -7.80
N SER A 51 10.68 12.75 -8.35
CA SER A 51 10.86 14.01 -7.64
C SER A 51 9.55 14.77 -7.49
N ILE A 52 9.38 15.39 -6.33
CA ILE A 52 8.28 16.29 -6.01
C ILE A 52 8.90 17.68 -5.91
N THR A 53 8.49 18.60 -6.79
CA THR A 53 9.10 19.93 -6.91
C THR A 53 8.21 21.05 -6.37
N ASN A 54 7.02 20.71 -5.89
CA ASN A 54 6.09 21.69 -5.34
C ASN A 54 6.56 22.14 -3.93
N PRO A 55 6.70 23.45 -3.69
CA PRO A 55 7.20 23.98 -2.41
C PRO A 55 6.14 24.02 -1.30
N LEU A 56 4.94 23.47 -1.51
CA LEU A 56 3.88 23.45 -0.51
C LEU A 56 4.31 22.64 0.73
N SER A 57 4.09 23.22 1.92
CA SER A 57 4.24 22.49 3.20
C SER A 57 3.06 21.54 3.38
N ILE A 58 3.33 20.24 3.29
CA ILE A 58 2.33 19.17 3.31
C ILE A 58 2.06 18.73 4.73
N SER A 59 0.78 18.70 5.10
CA SER A 59 0.28 18.18 6.37
C SER A 59 -0.47 16.86 6.21
N LYS A 60 -0.95 16.53 5.01
CA LYS A 60 -1.63 15.27 4.71
C LYS A 60 -1.31 14.78 3.31
N ILE A 61 -1.25 13.45 3.14
CA ILE A 61 -1.12 12.80 1.84
C ILE A 61 -2.28 11.82 1.70
N SER A 62 -2.95 11.87 0.56
CA SER A 62 -4.13 11.07 0.26
C SER A 62 -3.95 10.27 -1.03
N SER A 63 -4.29 8.99 -0.97
CA SER A 63 -4.40 8.10 -2.13
C SER A 63 -5.86 7.68 -2.29
N GLY A 64 -6.35 7.69 -3.52
CA GLY A 64 -7.67 7.15 -3.86
C GLY A 64 -7.65 5.69 -4.30
N VAL A 65 -6.47 5.05 -4.36
CA VAL A 65 -6.26 3.77 -5.05
C VAL A 65 -5.85 2.68 -4.05
N ASN A 66 -6.60 1.58 -4.04
CA ASN A 66 -6.25 0.37 -3.29
C ASN A 66 -5.19 -0.48 -4.02
N GLY A 67 -4.51 -1.36 -3.29
CA GLY A 67 -3.55 -2.29 -3.89
C GLY A 67 -2.19 -1.67 -4.21
N PHE A 68 -1.89 -0.48 -3.69
CA PHE A 68 -0.57 0.17 -3.82
C PHE A 68 -0.09 0.74 -2.49
N GLN A 69 1.22 0.63 -2.25
CA GLN A 69 1.90 1.29 -1.15
C GLN A 69 2.81 2.36 -1.74
N CYS A 70 2.67 3.58 -1.25
CA CYS A 70 3.46 4.71 -1.65
C CYS A 70 4.24 5.28 -0.47
N THR A 71 5.52 5.58 -0.68
CA THR A 71 6.42 6.14 0.33
C THR A 71 6.95 7.48 -0.14
N PHE A 72 6.88 8.48 0.73
CA PHE A 72 7.25 9.87 0.45
C PHE A 72 8.33 10.34 1.44
N ASN A 73 9.38 10.98 0.92
CA ASN A 73 10.46 11.52 1.73
C ASN A 73 10.33 13.04 1.82
N GLY A 74 10.25 13.56 3.05
CA GLY A 74 10.22 14.99 3.34
C GLY A 74 11.60 15.64 3.35
N ILE A 75 11.62 16.97 3.30
CA ILE A 75 12.86 17.77 3.35
C ILE A 75 13.60 17.63 4.69
N ASP A 76 12.87 17.38 5.78
CA ASP A 76 13.43 17.19 7.12
C ASP A 76 13.70 15.70 7.41
N HIS A 77 13.94 14.91 6.35
CA HIS A 77 14.16 13.46 6.42
C HIS A 77 12.99 12.66 7.02
N SER A 78 11.77 13.21 7.02
CA SER A 78 10.59 12.43 7.37
C SER A 78 10.27 11.43 6.27
N VAL A 79 9.67 10.32 6.67
CA VAL A 79 9.15 9.30 5.75
C VAL A 79 7.67 9.12 6.07
N THR A 80 6.83 9.30 5.06
CA THR A 80 5.39 9.07 5.15
C THR A 80 5.02 7.94 4.20
N THR A 81 4.28 6.96 4.69
CA THR A 81 3.79 5.84 3.88
C THR A 81 2.27 5.85 3.83
N VAL A 82 1.72 5.69 2.63
CA VAL A 82 0.29 5.57 2.33
C VAL A 82 0.08 4.20 1.72
N SER A 83 -0.77 3.37 2.31
CA SER A 83 -1.07 2.02 1.84
C SER A 83 -2.56 1.90 1.52
N GLY A 84 -2.86 1.76 0.24
CA GLY A 84 -4.22 1.69 -0.28
C GLY A 84 -4.91 3.04 -0.37
N ALA A 85 -6.24 3.02 -0.38
CA ALA A 85 -7.05 4.23 -0.47
C ALA A 85 -7.26 4.84 0.92
N GLU A 86 -6.31 5.66 1.36
CA GLU A 86 -6.34 6.32 2.67
C GLU A 86 -5.77 7.74 2.64
N THR A 87 -5.96 8.47 3.74
CA THR A 87 -5.34 9.77 3.97
C THR A 87 -4.56 9.73 5.27
N VAL A 88 -3.27 10.03 5.21
CA VAL A 88 -2.35 9.99 6.35
C VAL A 88 -1.82 11.39 6.66
N ASP A 89 -1.56 11.66 7.93
CA ASP A 89 -0.95 12.90 8.36
C ASP A 89 0.57 12.88 8.13
N VAL A 90 1.12 14.03 7.77
CA VAL A 90 2.56 14.28 7.67
C VAL A 90 2.97 15.18 8.83
N GLY A 91 3.77 14.64 9.75
CA GLY A 91 4.23 15.35 10.94
C GLY A 91 5.75 15.39 11.06
N PRO A 92 6.37 16.56 11.29
CA PRO A 92 5.81 17.92 11.19
C PRO A 92 5.49 18.31 9.73
N PRO A 93 4.59 19.28 9.48
CA PRO A 93 4.25 19.72 8.13
C PRO A 93 5.46 20.25 7.36
N GLN A 94 5.71 19.71 6.17
CA GLN A 94 6.94 19.98 5.42
C GLN A 94 6.80 19.69 3.93
N THR A 95 7.72 20.23 3.13
CA THR A 95 7.80 19.89 1.70
C THR A 95 8.23 18.45 1.51
N GLN A 96 7.67 17.80 0.49
CA GLN A 96 8.08 16.47 0.06
C GLN A 96 9.07 16.58 -1.09
N LEU A 97 10.09 15.72 -1.10
CA LEU A 97 11.18 15.73 -2.08
C LEU A 97 11.03 14.61 -3.10
N THR A 98 10.67 13.41 -2.66
CA THR A 98 10.51 12.25 -3.54
C THR A 98 9.34 11.38 -3.09
N GLY A 99 8.76 10.66 -4.04
CA GLY A 99 7.78 9.61 -3.76
C GLY A 99 8.00 8.41 -4.67
N SER A 100 7.67 7.22 -4.20
CA SER A 100 7.63 5.99 -5.00
C SER A 100 6.40 5.18 -4.63
N CYS A 101 5.81 4.48 -5.59
CA CYS A 101 4.67 3.60 -5.38
C CYS A 101 4.96 2.21 -5.92
N THR A 102 4.58 1.18 -5.17
CA THR A 102 4.64 -0.22 -5.60
C THR A 102 3.28 -0.86 -5.43
N PRO A 103 2.93 -1.91 -6.20
CA PRO A 103 1.73 -2.65 -5.93
C PRO A 103 1.90 -3.33 -4.58
N VAL A 104 0.92 -3.17 -3.71
CA VAL A 104 0.69 -4.11 -2.63
C VAL A 104 0.31 -5.38 -3.37
N ASN A 105 1.26 -6.28 -3.58
CA ASN A 105 0.93 -7.57 -4.16
C ASN A 105 -0.19 -8.16 -3.26
N ASP A 106 -1.39 -8.35 -3.81
CA ASP A 106 -2.51 -9.13 -3.21
C ASP A 106 -2.18 -10.64 -3.16
N HIS A 107 -0.90 -10.93 -2.97
CA HIS A 107 -0.31 -12.22 -2.70
C HIS A 107 0.92 -11.93 -1.85
N PRO A 108 1.21 -12.72 -0.80
CA PRO A 108 2.40 -12.53 0.00
C PRO A 108 3.56 -12.49 -0.98
N ALA A 109 4.22 -11.34 -1.11
CA ALA A 109 5.58 -11.35 -1.65
C ALA A 109 6.27 -12.40 -0.79
N ARG A 110 6.61 -13.57 -1.37
CA ARG A 110 6.91 -14.79 -0.60
C ARG A 110 7.77 -14.42 0.61
N GLY A 111 7.19 -14.39 1.80
CA GLY A 111 7.88 -13.83 2.95
C GLY A 111 7.31 -12.55 3.60
N LEU A 112 6.18 -11.95 3.20
CA LEU A 112 5.59 -10.77 3.86
C LEU A 112 4.11 -10.99 4.21
N ALA A 113 3.70 -10.54 5.40
CA ALA A 113 2.32 -10.48 5.88
C ALA A 113 1.88 -9.03 6.06
N TRP A 114 0.74 -8.67 5.47
CA TRP A 114 0.15 -7.36 5.64
C TRP A 114 -0.73 -7.32 6.87
N VAL A 115 -0.57 -6.23 7.62
CA VAL A 115 -1.23 -6.03 8.91
C VAL A 115 -1.78 -4.62 8.93
N THR A 116 -3.08 -4.50 9.13
CA THR A 116 -3.78 -3.23 9.33
C THR A 116 -3.97 -3.00 10.82
N PHE A 117 -3.54 -1.85 11.29
CA PHE A 117 -3.69 -1.39 12.67
C PHE A 117 -4.80 -0.35 12.72
N ILE A 118 -5.80 -0.58 13.56
CA ILE A 118 -7.01 0.23 13.65
C ILE A 118 -7.07 0.86 15.04
N GLY A 119 -7.07 2.19 15.08
CA GLY A 119 -7.07 2.99 16.30
C GLY A 119 -8.40 3.68 16.58
N ALA A 120 -8.35 4.69 17.44
CA ALA A 120 -9.52 5.51 17.76
C ALA A 120 -9.95 6.40 16.59
N ALA A 121 -11.25 6.74 16.53
CA ALA A 121 -11.85 7.61 15.52
C ALA A 121 -11.63 7.13 14.07
N ASP A 122 -11.66 5.80 13.87
CA ASP A 122 -11.48 5.14 12.56
C ASP A 122 -10.15 5.45 11.87
N ALA A 123 -9.17 6.00 12.59
CA ALA A 123 -7.81 6.11 12.09
C ALA A 123 -7.19 4.72 11.96
N GLN A 124 -6.51 4.47 10.85
CA GLN A 124 -5.84 3.21 10.57
C GLN A 124 -4.56 3.44 9.77
N PHE A 125 -3.67 2.45 9.79
CA PHE A 125 -2.56 2.35 8.85
C PHE A 125 -2.25 0.88 8.59
N SER A 126 -1.60 0.57 7.47
CA SER A 126 -1.13 -0.79 7.19
C SER A 126 0.40 -0.86 7.06
N GLN A 127 0.99 -1.95 7.54
CA GLN A 127 2.43 -2.20 7.47
C GLN A 127 2.69 -3.67 7.11
N GLY A 128 3.71 -3.90 6.29
CA GLY A 128 4.18 -5.24 5.93
C GLY A 128 5.21 -5.76 6.92
N PHE A 129 5.10 -7.04 7.28
CA PHE A 129 6.01 -7.73 8.19
C PHE A 129 6.59 -8.97 7.51
N PRO A 130 7.92 -9.15 7.52
CA PRO A 130 8.53 -10.41 7.10
C PRO A 130 7.93 -11.61 7.86
N THR A 131 7.69 -12.70 7.14
CA THR A 131 7.16 -13.97 7.69
C THR A 131 8.29 -14.96 8.03
N ASP A 132 9.52 -14.47 8.16
CA ASP A 132 10.71 -15.22 8.55
C ASP A 132 11.01 -15.10 10.07
N GLY A 133 10.17 -14.36 10.81
CA GLY A 133 10.35 -14.09 12.23
C GLY A 133 11.22 -12.87 12.53
N GLU A 134 11.60 -12.07 11.53
CA GLU A 134 12.29 -10.80 11.77
C GLU A 134 11.39 -9.80 12.50
N TRP A 135 11.95 -9.14 13.51
CA TRP A 135 11.28 -8.06 14.23
C TRP A 135 11.39 -6.74 13.48
N VAL A 136 10.25 -6.20 13.08
CA VAL A 136 10.15 -4.89 12.44
C VAL A 136 9.62 -3.86 13.44
N GLN A 137 10.18 -2.66 13.40
CA GLN A 137 9.71 -1.54 14.21
C GLN A 137 8.42 -0.95 13.65
N ILE A 138 7.55 -0.50 14.55
CA ILE A 138 6.33 0.24 14.23
C ILE A 138 6.51 1.63 14.83
N THR A 139 6.52 2.66 13.98
CA THR A 139 6.82 4.04 14.38
C THR A 139 5.57 4.92 14.44
N ASN A 140 4.43 4.42 13.98
CA ASN A 140 3.19 5.18 13.98
C ASN A 140 2.68 5.35 15.43
N PRO A 141 2.42 6.59 15.90
CA PRO A 141 2.02 6.86 17.28
C PRO A 141 0.55 6.51 17.58
N LEU A 142 -0.22 6.01 16.60
CA LEU A 142 -1.63 5.72 16.75
C LEU A 142 -1.90 4.76 17.92
N SER A 143 -2.92 5.09 18.73
CA SER A 143 -3.41 4.23 19.80
C SER A 143 -4.28 3.11 19.23
N ILE A 144 -3.70 1.92 19.09
CA ILE A 144 -4.32 0.76 18.41
C ILE A 144 -5.28 0.04 19.33
N SER A 145 -6.47 -0.25 18.80
CA SER A 145 -7.52 -1.01 19.46
C SER A 145 -7.77 -2.36 18.78
N HIS A 146 -7.55 -2.45 17.47
CA HIS A 146 -7.71 -3.70 16.72
C HIS A 146 -6.56 -3.87 15.74
N ILE A 147 -6.18 -5.12 15.51
CA ILE A 147 -5.19 -5.49 14.50
C ILE A 147 -5.84 -6.51 13.58
N GLN A 148 -5.80 -6.23 12.29
CA GLN A 148 -6.29 -7.12 11.25
C GLN A 148 -5.13 -7.66 10.42
N SER A 149 -5.09 -8.97 10.18
CA SER A 149 -4.20 -9.56 9.18
C SER A 149 -4.99 -10.40 8.19
N ASP A 150 -4.71 -10.21 6.91
CA ASP A 150 -5.27 -10.98 5.79
C ASP A 150 -4.44 -12.23 5.43
N ALA A 151 -3.25 -12.38 6.05
CA ALA A 151 -2.30 -13.43 5.77
C ALA A 151 -2.74 -14.78 6.36
N ALA A 152 -3.42 -15.59 5.56
CA ALA A 152 -3.85 -16.93 5.94
C ALA A 152 -2.64 -17.83 6.29
N GLY A 153 -2.69 -18.46 7.47
CA GLY A 153 -1.64 -19.38 7.93
C GLY A 153 -0.37 -18.67 8.43
N VAL A 154 -0.41 -17.35 8.65
CA VAL A 154 0.67 -16.61 9.29
C VAL A 154 0.24 -16.20 10.69
N THR A 155 1.15 -16.39 11.65
CA THR A 155 1.01 -15.89 13.02
C THR A 155 1.94 -14.71 13.22
N CYS A 156 1.36 -13.58 13.62
CA CYS A 156 2.07 -12.36 13.94
C CYS A 156 1.99 -12.07 15.45
N VAL A 157 3.06 -11.53 16.00
CA VAL A 157 3.16 -11.09 17.40
C VAL A 157 3.56 -9.62 17.41
N PHE A 158 2.79 -8.79 18.12
CA PHE A 158 3.01 -7.35 18.25
C PHE A 158 3.26 -6.98 19.70
N ASN A 159 4.28 -6.14 19.91
CA ASN A 159 4.58 -5.57 21.21
C ASN A 159 4.03 -4.16 21.30
N GLY A 160 3.27 -3.89 22.35
CA GLY A 160 2.80 -2.55 22.71
C GLY A 160 3.81 -1.81 23.58
N ILE A 161 3.64 -0.50 23.66
CA ILE A 161 4.49 0.38 24.45
C ILE A 161 4.46 0.07 25.96
N ASP A 162 3.35 -0.48 26.46
CA ASP A 162 3.19 -0.89 27.87
C ASP A 162 3.59 -2.36 28.10
N LYS A 163 4.45 -2.92 27.23
CA LYS A 163 4.86 -4.34 27.23
C LYS A 163 3.69 -5.30 27.02
N SER A 164 2.59 -4.84 26.42
CA SER A 164 1.54 -5.74 25.98
C SER A 164 2.04 -6.61 24.84
N VAL A 165 1.50 -7.82 24.72
CA VAL A 165 1.76 -8.70 23.57
C VAL A 165 0.41 -9.06 22.97
N THR A 166 0.26 -8.80 21.67
CA THR A 166 -0.94 -9.18 20.90
C THR A 166 -0.53 -10.20 19.84
N THR A 167 -1.21 -11.33 19.79
CA THR A 167 -0.97 -12.37 18.79
C THR A 167 -2.13 -12.44 17.81
N VAL A 168 -1.83 -12.42 16.52
CA VAL A 168 -2.79 -12.40 15.42
C VAL A 168 -2.48 -13.56 14.48
N SER A 169 -3.43 -14.48 14.31
CA SER A 169 -3.31 -15.64 13.42
C SER A 169 -4.36 -15.54 12.30
N GLY A 170 -4.30 -14.42 11.58
CA GLY A 170 -5.32 -14.00 10.62
C GLY A 170 -6.59 -13.42 11.25
N GLY A 171 -7.35 -12.66 10.45
CA GLY A 171 -8.59 -12.01 10.88
C GLY A 171 -8.35 -10.76 11.73
N LEU A 172 -9.41 -10.30 12.39
CA LEU A 172 -9.42 -9.15 13.30
C LEU A 172 -9.23 -9.63 14.75
N VAL A 173 -8.30 -9.01 15.46
CA VAL A 173 -8.01 -9.29 16.88
C VAL A 173 -8.00 -7.99 17.67
N ASP A 174 -8.63 -8.02 18.84
CA ASP A 174 -8.62 -6.88 19.76
C ASP A 174 -7.27 -6.79 20.46
N VAL A 175 -6.69 -5.60 20.42
CA VAL A 175 -5.65 -5.21 21.38
C VAL A 175 -6.37 -4.93 22.70
N GLY A 176 -5.72 -5.18 23.84
CA GLY A 176 -6.26 -4.88 25.17
C GLY A 176 -6.57 -3.38 25.38
N PRO A 177 -6.19 -2.74 26.50
CA PRO A 177 -6.28 -1.28 26.56
C PRO A 177 -5.62 -0.66 25.32
N PRO A 178 -6.32 0.24 24.58
CA PRO A 178 -5.78 0.80 23.36
C PRO A 178 -4.43 1.45 23.60
N GLN A 179 -3.46 1.12 22.74
CA GLN A 179 -2.08 1.58 22.92
C GLN A 179 -1.29 1.53 21.61
N THR A 180 -0.19 2.29 21.57
CA THR A 180 0.76 2.27 20.45
C THR A 180 1.48 0.93 20.39
N GLN A 181 1.58 0.36 19.19
CA GLN A 181 2.44 -0.80 18.92
C GLN A 181 3.83 -0.32 18.52
N ILE A 182 4.87 -0.95 19.06
CA ILE A 182 6.27 -0.53 18.86
C ILE A 182 7.07 -1.50 17.99
N SER A 183 6.65 -2.76 17.91
CA SER A 183 7.28 -3.75 17.03
C SER A 183 6.35 -4.91 16.70
N GLY A 184 6.62 -5.59 15.60
CA GLY A 184 5.92 -6.82 15.22
C GLY A 184 6.84 -7.84 14.55
N SER A 185 6.49 -9.11 14.63
CA SER A 185 7.18 -10.22 13.96
C SER A 185 6.14 -11.24 13.49
N CYS A 186 6.28 -11.73 12.25
CA CYS A 186 5.36 -12.72 11.67
C CYS A 186 6.09 -14.00 11.25
N HIS A 187 5.40 -15.14 11.28
CA HIS A 187 5.93 -16.45 10.86
C HIS A 187 4.81 -17.38 10.37
N PHE A 188 5.15 -18.38 9.56
CA PHE A 188 4.25 -19.48 9.16
C PHE A 188 4.12 -20.55 10.25
#